data_AF-A0A7G1GBT6-F1
#
_entry.id   AF-A0A7G1GBT6-F1
#
_cell.length_a   1.000
_cell.length_b   1.000
_cell.length_c   1.000
_cell.angle_alpha   90.00
_cell.angle_beta   90.00
_cell.angle_gamma   90.00
#
_symmetry.space_group_name_H-M   'P 1'
#
loop_
_entity.id
_entity.type
_entity.pdbx_description
1 polymer ?
#
loop_
_entity_poly.entity_id
_entity_poly.type
_entity_poly.pdbx_seq_one_letter_code
_entity_poly.pdbx_strand_id
1 'polypeptide(L)' 'MLFLNILFFFFVLFFLISISYFHKSTKEARKFDSKNKTLIRENDKKGILFLGISLIILLLEFIIDKFI' A
#
# COMPACT_ATOMS: atom_id res chain seq x y z
N MET A 1 6.20 2.88 23.24
CA MET A 1 7.27 3.47 22.40
C MET A 1 7.89 2.50 21.40
N LEU A 2 8.72 1.51 21.79
CA LEU A 2 9.36 0.59 20.82
C LEU A 2 8.35 -0.16 19.93
N PHE A 3 7.24 -0.63 20.52
CA PHE A 3 6.17 -1.31 19.81
C PHE A 3 5.49 -0.43 18.73
N LEU A 4 5.23 0.84 19.03
CA LEU A 4 4.63 1.80 18.09
C LEU A 4 5.57 2.06 16.91
N ASN A 5 6.88 2.21 17.17
CA ASN A 5 7.88 2.37 16.10
C ASN A 5 7.92 1.18 15.14
N ILE A 6 7.74 -0.05 15.65
CA ILE A 6 7.67 -1.25 14.81
C ILE A 6 6.39 -1.21 13.96
N LEU A 7 5.25 -0.83 14.53
CA LEU A 7 4.00 -0.67 13.78
C LEU A 7 4.15 0.38 12.66
N PHE A 8 4.73 1.53 12.98
CA PHE A 8 5.00 2.60 12.02
C PHE A 8 5.94 2.14 10.90
N PHE A 9 6.96 1.36 11.23
CA PHE A 9 7.84 0.76 10.22
C PHE A 9 7.07 -0.14 9.24
N PHE A 10 6.17 -0.99 9.74
CA PHE A 10 5.32 -1.80 8.87
C PHE A 10 4.35 -0.97 8.04
N PHE A 11 3.78 0.10 8.61
CA PHE A 11 2.96 1.06 7.86
C PHE A 11 3.73 1.61 6.65
N VAL A 12 4.93 2.15 6.87
CA VAL A 12 5.77 2.71 5.79
C VAL A 12 6.11 1.63 4.77
N LEU A 13 6.48 0.43 5.21
CA LEU A 13 6.82 -0.69 4.33
C LEU A 13 5.66 -1.04 3.39
N PHE A 14 4.46 -1.25 3.93
CA PHE A 14 3.27 -1.58 3.12
C PHE A 14 2.84 -0.42 2.22
N PHE A 15 2.98 0.82 2.69
CA PHE A 15 2.69 2.01 1.89
C PHE A 15 3.63 2.12 0.68
N LEU A 16 4.93 1.90 0.86
CA LEU A 16 5.90 1.89 -0.25
C LEU A 16 5.65 0.74 -1.23
N ILE A 17 5.28 -0.44 -0.73
CA ILE A 17 4.89 -1.57 -1.59
C ILE A 17 3.67 -1.21 -2.44
N SER A 18 2.66 -0.56 -1.84
CA SER A 18 1.48 -0.07 -2.54
C SER A 18 1.84 0.90 -3.67
N ILE A 19 2.68 1.90 -3.38
CA ILE A 19 3.18 2.85 -4.38
C ILE A 19 3.91 2.12 -5.52
N SER A 20 4.73 1.11 -5.21
CA SER A 20 5.43 0.32 -6.22
C SER A 20 4.46 -0.38 -7.19
N TYR A 21 3.35 -0.93 -6.69
CA TYR A 21 2.31 -1.51 -7.54
C TYR A 21 1.60 -0.47 -8.40
N PHE A 22 1.24 0.69 -7.85
CA PHE A 22 0.64 1.76 -8.64
C PHE A 22 1.60 2.34 -9.68
N HIS A 23 2.90 2.43 -9.37
CA HIS A 23 3.91 2.83 -10.33
C HIS A 23 4.04 1.84 -11.49
N LYS A 24 4.03 0.53 -11.19
CA LYS A 24 3.98 -0.51 -12.23
C LYS A 24 2.72 -0.40 -13.06
N SER A 25 1.56 -0.21 -12.42
CA SER A 25 0.27 -0.05 -13.09
C SER A 25 0.27 1.13 -14.07
N THR A 26 0.72 2.31 -13.63
CA THR A 26 0.79 3.51 -14.48
C THR A 26 1.79 3.38 -15.62
N LYS A 27 2.93 2.71 -15.39
CA LYS A 27 3.89 2.37 -16.47
C LYS A 27 3.25 1.49 -17.53
N GLU A 28 2.45 0.50 -17.13
CA GLU A 28 1.75 -0.38 -18.08
C GLU A 28 0.61 0.36 -18.80
N ALA A 29 -0.12 1.25 -18.13
CA ALA A 29 -1.15 2.07 -18.75
C ALA A 29 -0.59 3.02 -19.83
N ARG A 30 0.61 3.58 -19.61
CA ARG A 30 1.29 4.46 -20.58
C ARG A 30 1.71 3.76 -21.88
N LYS A 31 1.86 2.43 -21.87
CA LYS A 31 2.24 1.68 -23.07
C LYS A 31 1.09 1.54 -24.09
N PHE A 32 -0.12 2.02 -23.78
CA PHE A 32 -1.30 2.03 -24.67
C PHE A 32 -1.62 0.67 -25.33
N ASP A 33 -1.18 -0.44 -24.74
CA ASP A 33 -1.44 -1.78 -25.25
C ASP A 33 -2.67 -2.38 -24.56
N SER A 34 -3.74 -2.61 -25.33
CA SER A 34 -5.01 -3.14 -24.83
C SER A 34 -4.87 -4.54 -24.20
N LYS A 35 -3.79 -5.27 -24.50
CA LYS A 35 -3.46 -6.55 -23.84
C LYS A 35 -3.09 -6.40 -22.37
N ASN A 36 -2.63 -5.23 -21.93
CA ASN A 36 -2.19 -5.01 -20.56
C ASN A 36 -3.30 -4.62 -19.59
N LYS A 37 -4.56 -4.53 -20.04
CA LYS A 37 -5.70 -4.15 -19.19
C LYS A 37 -5.87 -5.09 -17.97
N THR A 38 -5.61 -6.38 -18.14
CA THR A 38 -5.65 -7.36 -17.04
C THR A 38 -4.52 -7.12 -16.04
N LEU A 39 -3.30 -6.87 -16.54
CA LEU A 39 -2.11 -6.64 -15.71
C LEU A 39 -2.21 -5.34 -14.91
N ILE A 40 -2.74 -4.27 -15.51
CA ILE A 40 -3.06 -2.99 -14.85
C ILE A 40 -4.02 -3.25 -13.70
N ARG A 41 -5.13 -3.95 -13.95
CA ARG A 41 -6.14 -4.26 -12.94
C ARG A 41 -5.58 -5.10 -11.78
N GLU A 42 -4.69 -6.05 -12.05
CA GLU A 42 -4.04 -6.84 -11.01
C GLU A 42 -3.10 -6.01 -10.14
N ASN A 43 -2.30 -5.14 -10.75
CA ASN A 43 -1.42 -4.23 -10.03
C ASN A 43 -2.22 -3.23 -9.19
N ASP A 44 -3.29 -2.66 -9.72
CA ASP A 44 -4.16 -1.74 -8.98
C ASP A 44 -4.82 -2.44 -7.78
N LYS A 45 -5.33 -3.67 -7.97
CA LYS A 45 -5.90 -4.47 -6.87
C LYS A 45 -4.87 -4.70 -5.76
N LYS A 46 -3.64 -5.08 -6.11
CA LYS A 46 -2.56 -5.29 -5.11
C LYS A 46 -2.17 -3.98 -4.45
N GLY A 47 -2.04 -2.90 -5.22
CA GLY A 47 -1.76 -1.55 -4.70
C GLY A 47 -2.81 -1.12 -3.67
N ILE A 48 -4.10 -1.24 -4.01
CA ILE A 48 -5.22 -0.91 -3.10
C ILE A 48 -5.22 -1.81 -1.87
N LEU A 49 -4.96 -3.11 -2.01
CA LEU A 49 -4.87 -4.03 -0.87
C LEU A 49 -3.79 -3.61 0.11
N PHE A 50 -2.56 -3.36 -0.37
CA PHE A 50 -1.46 -2.92 0.48
C PHE A 50 -1.68 -1.53 1.07
N LEU A 51 -2.34 -0.62 0.32
CA LEU A 51 -2.74 0.67 0.85
C LEU A 51 -3.74 0.51 2.00
N GLY A 52 -4.76 -0.34 1.83
CA GLY A 52 -5.75 -0.64 2.86
C GLY A 52 -5.10 -1.23 4.11
N ILE A 53 -4.18 -2.19 3.95
CA ILE A 53 -3.42 -2.75 5.08
C ILE A 53 -2.62 -1.66 5.80
N SER A 54 -1.93 -0.78 5.05
CA SER A 54 -1.17 0.33 5.65
C SER A 54 -2.08 1.27 6.46
N LEU A 55 -3.25 1.63 5.93
CA LEU A 55 -4.22 2.48 6.66
C LEU A 55 -4.77 1.81 7.92
N ILE A 56 -5.02 0.49 7.89
CA ILE A 56 -5.44 -0.26 9.08
C ILE A 56 -4.35 -0.25 10.15
N ILE A 57 -3.09 -0.45 9.76
CA ILE A 57 -1.96 -0.40 10.70
C ILE A 57 -1.85 0.99 11.32
N LEU A 58 -1.93 2.06 10.53
CA LEU A 58 -1.90 3.43 11.02
C LEU A 58 -3.06 3.74 11.97
N LEU A 59 -4.26 3.23 11.68
CA LEU A 59 -5.43 3.39 12.56
C LEU A 59 -5.22 2.67 13.89
N LEU A 60 -4.68 1.44 13.85
CA LEU A 60 -4.36 0.68 15.06
C LEU A 60 -3.28 1.38 15.88
N GLU A 61 -2.25 1.92 15.23
CA GLU A 61 -1.20 2.71 15.88
C GLU A 61 -1.82 3.89 16.65
N PHE A 62 -2.66 4.68 15.99
CA PHE A 62 -3.33 5.83 16.59
C PHE A 62 -4.23 5.45 17.78
N ILE A 63 -4.97 4.34 17.66
CA ILE A 63 -5.82 3.84 18.74
C ILE A 63 -4.95 3.44 19.93
N ILE A 64 -3.90 2.66 19.72
CA ILE A 64 -3.02 2.15 20.79
C ILE A 64 -2.27 3.29 21.47
N ASP A 65 -1.74 4.25 20.71
CA ASP A 65 -1.06 5.43 21.24
C ASP A 65 -1.95 6.27 22.16
N LYS A 66 -3.26 6.31 21.90
CA LYS A 66 -4.22 7.00 22.77
C LYS A 66 -4.43 6.30 24.12
N PHE A 67 -4.13 5.01 24.23
CA PHE A 67 -4.36 4.22 25.46
C PHE A 67 -3.09 3.98 26.29
N ILE A 68 -1.89 4.26 25.76
CA ILE A 68 -0.59 4.03 26.40
C ILE A 68 0.03 5.38 26.76
#